data_AF-A0A7W0SKM5-F1
#
_entry.id   AF-A0A7W0SKM5-F1
#
_cell.length_a   1.000
_cell.length_b   1.000
_cell.length_c   1.000
_cell.angle_alpha   90.00
_cell.angle_beta   90.00
_cell.angle_gamma   90.00
#
_symmetry.space_group_name_H-M   'P 1'
#
loop_
_entity.id
_entity.type
_entity.pdbx_description
1 polymer ?
#
loop_
_entity_poly.entity_id
_entity_poly.type
_entity_poly.pdbx_seq_one_letter_code
_entity_poly.pdbx_strand_id
1 'polypeptide(L)' 'MDTVYEIACPHCKKQFEGRLLDGATARHRGFKCPHCKLFVPYERVEEQALAHPAR' A
#
# COMPACT_ATOMS: atom_id res chain seq x y z
N MET A 1 -6.28 -14.17 8.57
CA MET A 1 -5.10 -13.41 9.03
C MET A 1 -4.97 -12.21 8.11
N ASP A 2 -5.22 -11.02 8.62
CA ASP A 2 -5.15 -9.79 7.84
C ASP A 2 -3.67 -9.40 7.64
N THR A 3 -3.16 -9.52 6.42
CA THR A 3 -1.77 -9.15 6.10
C THR A 3 -1.61 -7.62 6.16
N VAL A 4 -0.61 -7.17 6.92
CA VAL A 4 -0.20 -5.76 7.04
C VAL A 4 1.02 -5.54 6.15
N TYR A 5 1.01 -4.45 5.38
CA TYR A 5 2.10 -4.08 4.46
C TYR A 5 2.69 -2.74 4.87
N GLU A 6 4.00 -2.59 4.74
CA GLU A 6 4.69 -1.30 4.88
C GLU A 6 4.72 -0.60 3.53
N ILE A 7 4.07 0.56 3.44
CA ILE A 7 3.86 1.29 2.18
C ILE A 7 4.37 2.71 2.31
N ALA A 8 5.08 3.19 1.29
CA ALA A 8 5.39 4.61 1.14
C ALA A 8 4.23 5.34 0.43
N CYS A 9 3.61 6.31 1.09
CA CYS A 9 2.56 7.11 0.48
C CYS A 9 3.16 8.06 -0.59
N PRO A 10 2.71 8.04 -1.87
CA PRO A 10 3.26 8.92 -2.90
C PRO A 10 2.92 10.41 -2.68
N HIS A 11 1.92 10.72 -1.84
CA HIS A 11 1.47 12.09 -1.60
C HIS A 11 2.27 12.80 -0.50
N CYS A 12 2.47 12.13 0.63
CA CYS A 12 3.22 12.70 1.77
C CYS A 12 4.63 12.11 1.91
N LYS A 13 4.98 11.09 1.12
CA LYS A 13 6.26 10.36 1.15
C LYS A 13 6.58 9.72 2.51
N LYS A 14 5.59 9.62 3.40
CA LYS A 14 5.71 8.92 4.68
C LYS A 14 5.42 7.44 4.50
N GLN A 15 6.20 6.61 5.16
CA GLN A 15 5.90 5.20 5.34
C GLN A 15 4.73 5.04 6.31
N PHE A 16 3.88 4.06 6.04
CA PHE A 16 2.79 3.68 6.92
C PHE A 16 2.46 2.20 6.74
N GLU A 17 1.96 1.59 7.82
CA GLU A 17 1.42 0.25 7.78
C GLU A 17 -0.03 0.30 7.30
N GLY A 18 -0.31 -0.39 6.20
CA GLY A 18 -1.63 -0.47 5.59
C GLY A 18 -2.11 -1.91 5.51
N ARG A 19 -3.38 -2.13 5.87
CA ARG A 19 -4.06 -3.37 5.53
C ARG A 19 -4.52 -3.32 4.09
N LEU A 20 -4.23 -4.37 3.32
CA LEU A 20 -4.69 -4.45 1.94
C LEU A 20 -6.21 -4.46 1.91
N LEU A 21 -6.79 -3.46 1.27
CA LEU A 21 -8.21 -3.40 1.00
C LEU A 21 -8.44 -4.23 -0.26
N ASP A 22 -8.89 -5.47 -0.08
CA ASP A 22 -9.30 -6.34 -1.19
C ASP A 22 -10.73 -5.94 -1.61
N GLY A 23 -10.82 -5.00 -2.55
CA GLY A 23 -12.10 -4.74 -3.23
C GLY A 23 -12.49 -5.90 -4.15
N ALA A 24 -13.76 -5.97 -4.56
CA ALA A 24 -14.28 -7.01 -5.45
C ALA A 24 -13.63 -7.09 -6.85
N THR A 25 -12.64 -6.25 -7.14
CA THR A 25 -11.94 -6.16 -8.43
C THR A 25 -10.50 -5.72 -8.21
N ALA A 26 -9.54 -6.25 -8.98
CA ALA A 26 -8.11 -5.96 -8.84
C ALA A 26 -7.77 -4.46 -8.85
N ARG A 27 -8.53 -3.63 -9.58
CA ARG A 27 -8.37 -2.17 -9.61
C ARG A 27 -8.68 -1.45 -8.28
N HIS A 28 -9.38 -2.11 -7.38
CA HIS A 28 -9.72 -1.58 -6.06
C HIS A 28 -8.82 -2.15 -4.95
N ARG A 29 -7.76 -2.91 -5.31
CA ARG A 29 -6.74 -3.34 -4.35
C ARG A 29 -5.80 -2.20 -4.01
N GLY A 30 -5.73 -1.84 -2.74
CA GLY A 30 -4.82 -0.82 -2.26
C GLY A 30 -4.97 -0.50 -0.79
N PHE A 31 -4.43 0.64 -0.40
CA PHE A 31 -4.28 1.04 1.00
C PHE A 31 -4.80 2.45 1.21
N LYS A 32 -5.28 2.72 2.42
CA LYS A 32 -5.67 4.07 2.83
C LYS A 32 -4.58 4.67 3.71
N CYS A 33 -3.97 5.75 3.26
CA CYS A 33 -2.95 6.45 4.06
C CYS A 33 -3.62 7.16 5.24
N PRO A 34 -3.18 6.95 6.50
CA PRO A 34 -3.76 7.61 7.67
C PRO A 34 -3.46 9.12 7.70
N HIS A 35 -2.36 9.55 7.09
CA HIS A 35 -1.92 10.94 7.08
C HIS A 35 -2.68 11.80 6.07
N CYS A 36 -2.91 11.26 4.86
CA CYS A 36 -3.55 12.00 3.77
C CYS A 36 -5.04 11.64 3.61
N LYS A 37 -5.47 10.52 4.19
CA LYS A 37 -6.77 9.89 3.95
C LYS A 37 -7.04 9.51 2.48
N LEU A 38 -5.99 9.57 1.64
CA LEU A 38 -6.01 9.23 0.23
C LEU A 38 -5.74 7.73 0.01
N PHE A 39 -6.27 7.22 -1.10
CA PHE A 39 -6.06 5.85 -1.56
C PHE A 39 -4.72 5.71 -2.28
N VAL A 40 -4.01 4.62 -2.00
CA VAL A 40 -2.72 4.25 -2.60
C VAL A 40 -2.89 2.86 -3.22
N PRO A 41 -2.82 2.70 -4.55
CA PRO A 41 -3.06 1.42 -5.20
C PRO A 41 -1.94 0.40 -4.91
N TYR A 42 -2.31 -0.88 -4.76
CA TYR A 42 -1.40 -1.98 -4.39
C TYR A 42 -0.31 -2.24 -5.44
N GLU A 43 -0.62 -2.07 -6.74
CA GLU A 43 0.35 -2.23 -7.84
C GLU A 43 1.61 -1.36 -7.64
N ARG A 44 1.46 -0.15 -7.07
CA ARG A 44 2.59 0.75 -6.77
C ARG A 44 3.48 0.24 -5.63
N VAL A 45 2.96 -0.67 -4.81
CA VAL A 45 3.62 -1.22 -3.62
C VAL A 45 4.37 -2.49 -3.97
N GLU A 46 3.78 -3.36 -4.79
CA GLU A 46 4.47 -4.55 -5.32
C GLU A 46 5.71 -4.17 -6.12
N GLU A 47 5.62 -3.10 -6.93
CA GLU A 47 6.76 -2.62 -7.71
C GLU A 47 7.93 -2.14 -6.81
N GLN A 48 7.63 -1.62 -5.61
CA GLN A 48 8.65 -1.19 -4.63
C GLN A 48 9.19 -2.35 -3.78
N ALA A 49 8.35 -3.33 -3.43
CA ALA A 49 8.75 -4.52 -2.67
C ALA A 49 9.56 -5.51 -3.52
N LEU A 50 9.26 -5.62 -4.81
CA LEU A 50 10.05 -6.43 -5.75
C LEU A 50 11.42 -5.78 -6.03
N ALA A 51 11.49 -4.44 -6.00
CA ALA A 51 12.74 -3.69 -6.19
C ALA A 51 13.68 -3.73 -4.98
N HIS A 52 13.16 -4.02 -3.78
CA HIS A 52 13.96 -4.22 -2.57
C HIS A 52 13.38 -5.39 -1.78
N PRO A 53 13.86 -6.63 -1.98
CA PRO A 53 13.54 -7.69 -1.05
C PRO A 53 13.99 -7.21 0.34
N ALA A 54 13.06 -7.18 1.29
CA ALA A 54 13.36 -6.92 2.69
C ALA A 54 14.48 -7.88 3.11
N ARG A 55 15.67 -7.32 3.30
CA ARG A 55 16.89 -8.05 3.65
C ARG A 55 16.88 -8.47 5.11
#